data_AF-A0AAD5QMV8-F1
#
_entry.id   AF-A0AAD5QMV8-F1
#
_cell.length_a   1.000
_cell.length_b   1.000
_cell.length_c   1.000
_cell.angle_alpha   90.00
_cell.angle_beta   90.00
_cell.angle_gamma   90.00
#
_symmetry.space_group_name_H-M   'P 1'
#
loop_
_entity.id
_entity.type
_entity.pdbx_description
1 polymer ?
#
loop_
_entity_poly.entity_id
_entity_poly.type
_entity_poly.pdbx_seq_one_letter_code
_entity_poly.pdbx_strand_id
1 'polypeptide(L)'
;MSDYHPDTWNPAWTVSAIITGLLSFMNDSAPTLGSIKSSDAEKKVLARRSKAFNLRDRNFCTLFPDVVEEIRKELSDANTAEEGISKREERRLQRRHGGCVCS
;
A
#
# COMPACT_ATOMS: atom_id res chain seq x y z
N MET A 1 35.29 -10.62 5.34
CA MET A 1 35.79 -9.55 4.45
C MET A 1 36.49 -10.23 3.29
N SER A 2 35.91 -10.18 2.09
CA SER A 2 36.58 -10.35 0.80
C SER A 2 35.51 -10.65 -0.25
N ASP A 3 34.87 -9.61 -0.79
CA ASP A 3 34.33 -9.70 -2.15
C ASP A 3 34.15 -8.31 -2.78
N TYR A 4 35.11 -7.43 -2.45
CA TYR A 4 35.33 -6.21 -3.22
C TYR A 4 36.32 -6.59 -4.33
N HIS A 5 35.81 -7.26 -5.38
CA HIS A 5 36.55 -7.37 -6.63
C HIS A 5 36.06 -6.26 -7.56
N PRO A 6 36.91 -5.27 -7.89
CA PRO A 6 36.53 -4.11 -8.70
C PRO A 6 36.18 -4.44 -10.17
N ASP A 7 36.14 -5.72 -10.56
CA ASP A 7 35.92 -6.18 -11.93
C ASP A 7 34.53 -6.81 -12.19
N THR A 8 33.66 -6.94 -11.19
CA THR A 8 32.32 -7.55 -11.35
C THR A 8 31.18 -6.53 -11.36
N TRP A 9 31.48 -5.24 -11.16
CA TRP A 9 30.48 -4.19 -11.40
C TRP A 9 30.34 -3.99 -12.90
N ASN A 10 29.42 -4.71 -13.51
CA ASN A 10 29.04 -4.46 -14.89
C ASN A 10 28.27 -3.12 -14.96
N PRO A 11 28.85 -2.04 -15.50
CA PRO A 11 28.17 -0.74 -15.61
C PRO A 11 27.03 -0.75 -16.63
N ALA A 12 26.74 -1.89 -17.30
CA ALA A 12 25.65 -2.04 -18.25
C ALA A 12 24.26 -2.16 -17.61
N TRP A 13 24.13 -2.11 -16.28
CA TRP A 13 22.83 -2.19 -15.63
C TRP A 13 22.12 -0.85 -15.74
N THR A 14 21.02 -0.83 -16.48
CA THR A 14 20.16 0.36 -16.56
C THR A 14 19.50 0.63 -15.21
N VAL A 15 19.10 1.88 -14.96
CA VAL A 15 18.31 2.23 -13.75
C VAL A 15 17.08 1.32 -13.61
N SER A 16 16.45 0.98 -14.73
CA SER A 16 15.34 0.01 -14.75
C SER A 16 15.76 -1.35 -14.18
N ALA A 17 16.89 -1.91 -14.61
CA ALA A 17 17.37 -3.20 -14.13
C ALA A 17 17.67 -3.16 -12.62
N ILE A 18 18.24 -2.06 -12.13
CA ILE A 18 18.52 -1.86 -10.70
C ILE A 18 17.21 -1.83 -9.90
N ILE A 19 16.22 -1.04 -10.33
CA ILE A 19 14.91 -0.95 -9.65
C ILE A 19 14.17 -2.29 -9.68
N THR A 20 14.22 -3.01 -10.82
CA THR A 20 13.62 -4.35 -10.93
C THR A 20 14.31 -5.34 -10.00
N GLY A 21 15.65 -5.32 -9.91
CA GLY A 21 16.40 -6.16 -8.97
C GLY A 21 16.04 -5.86 -7.51
N LEU A 22 15.89 -4.59 -7.15
CA LEU A 22 15.47 -4.17 -5.82
C LEU A 22 14.06 -4.67 -5.47
N LEU A 23 13.11 -4.60 -6.41
CA LEU A 23 11.74 -5.09 -6.21
C LEU A 23 11.72 -6.62 -6.00
N SER A 24 12.47 -7.36 -6.81
CA SER A 24 12.63 -8.81 -6.63
C SER A 24 13.18 -9.13 -5.24
N PHE A 25 14.18 -8.36 -4.79
CA PHE A 25 14.76 -8.51 -3.47
C PHE A 25 13.77 -8.20 -2.33
N MET A 26 12.96 -7.14 -2.46
CA MET A 26 11.92 -6.79 -1.47
C MET A 26 10.84 -7.87 -1.29
N ASN A 27 10.64 -8.73 -2.28
CA ASN A 27 9.69 -9.83 -2.23
C ASN A 27 10.32 -11.16 -1.76
N ASP A 28 11.64 -11.20 -1.56
CA ASP A 28 12.35 -12.36 -1.02
C ASP A 28 12.32 -12.34 0.52
N SER A 29 12.54 -13.51 1.13
CA SER A 29 12.62 -13.73 2.57
C SER A 29 14.06 -13.89 3.09
N ALA A 30 15.03 -13.96 2.18
CA ALA A 30 16.45 -14.06 2.53
C ALA A 30 16.91 -12.85 3.37
N PRO A 31 17.55 -13.07 4.54
CA PRO A 31 18.01 -11.97 5.38
C PRO A 31 19.18 -11.25 4.70
N THR A 32 19.04 -9.94 4.52
CA THR A 32 20.12 -9.06 4.05
C THR A 32 20.34 -7.88 4.99
N LEU A 33 21.42 -7.15 4.73
CA LEU A 33 21.76 -5.96 5.48
C LEU A 33 20.64 -4.93 5.41
N GLY A 34 20.13 -4.52 6.57
CA GLY A 34 19.01 -3.57 6.67
C GLY A 34 17.61 -4.18 6.55
N SER A 35 17.49 -5.50 6.32
CA SER A 35 16.19 -6.18 6.33
C SER A 35 15.58 -6.22 7.74
N ILE A 36 14.26 -6.07 7.82
CA ILE A 36 13.48 -6.17 9.07
C ILE A 36 12.50 -7.33 8.93
N LYS A 37 12.49 -8.24 9.89
CA LYS A 37 11.50 -9.32 9.95
C LYS A 37 10.18 -8.76 10.49
N SER A 38 9.11 -8.96 9.74
CA SER A 38 7.74 -8.58 10.11
C SER A 38 6.75 -9.62 9.60
N SER A 39 5.58 -9.69 10.23
CA SER A 39 4.49 -10.56 9.82
C SER A 39 3.80 -10.05 8.56
N ASP A 40 3.17 -10.94 7.80
CA ASP A 40 2.38 -10.55 6.63
C ASP A 40 1.17 -9.69 7.00
N ALA A 41 0.64 -9.84 8.21
CA ALA A 41 -0.42 -8.98 8.73
C ALA A 41 0.07 -7.53 8.88
N GLU A 42 1.26 -7.33 9.46
CA GLU A 42 1.88 -6.01 9.61
C GLU A 42 2.18 -5.39 8.24
N LYS A 43 2.75 -6.16 7.30
CA LYS A 43 3.00 -5.70 5.92
C LYS A 43 1.71 -5.22 5.26
N LYS A 44 0.62 -5.96 5.38
CA LYS A 44 -0.70 -5.57 4.84
C LYS A 44 -1.24 -4.30 5.50
N VAL A 45 -1.04 -4.11 6.80
CA VAL A 45 -1.42 -2.87 7.50
C VAL A 45 -0.58 -1.69 7.00
N LEU A 46 0.73 -1.86 6.87
CA LEU A 46 1.62 -0.82 6.35
C LEU A 46 1.28 -0.46 4.90
N ALA A 47 0.96 -1.43 4.05
CA ALA A 47 0.53 -1.20 2.67
C ALA A 47 -0.76 -0.38 2.57
N ARG A 48 -1.71 -0.54 3.51
CA ARG A 48 -2.91 0.31 3.55
C ARG A 48 -2.58 1.74 4.01
N ARG A 49 -1.65 1.90 4.94
CA ARG A 49 -1.25 3.19 5.51
C ARG A 49 -0.28 3.97 4.60
N SER A 50 0.48 3.28 3.74
CA SER A 50 1.53 3.89 2.91
C SER A 50 0.98 4.95 1.96
N LYS A 51 -0.22 4.73 1.40
CA LYS A 51 -0.91 5.70 0.53
C LYS A 51 -1.08 7.06 1.20
N ALA A 52 -1.70 7.08 2.38
CA ALA A 52 -1.90 8.31 3.15
C ALA A 52 -0.58 8.92 3.65
N PHE A 53 0.41 8.08 3.92
CA PHE A 53 1.75 8.53 4.29
C PHE A 53 2.44 9.28 3.13
N ASN A 54 2.44 8.70 1.93
CA ASN A 54 3.07 9.27 0.75
C ASN A 54 2.44 10.61 0.33
N LEU A 55 1.11 10.74 0.46
CA LEU A 55 0.41 12.00 0.16
C LEU A 55 0.77 13.17 1.09
N ARG A 56 1.40 12.91 2.24
CA ARG A 56 1.88 13.96 3.15
C ARG A 56 3.26 14.48 2.76
N ASP A 57 4.00 13.75 1.93
CA ASP A 57 5.31 14.16 1.45
C ASP A 57 5.17 15.06 0.20
N ARG A 58 5.68 16.30 0.30
CA ARG A 58 5.66 17.27 -0.79
C ARG A 58 6.50 16.82 -1.98
N ASN A 59 7.63 16.15 -1.74
CA ASN A 59 8.52 15.69 -2.80
C ASN A 59 7.85 14.56 -3.58
N PHE A 60 7.24 13.60 -2.88
CA PHE A 60 6.44 12.55 -3.53
C PHE A 60 5.34 13.16 -4.39
N CYS A 61 4.60 14.13 -3.84
CA CYS A 61 3.52 14.79 -4.58
C CYS A 61 4.00 15.55 -5.82
N THR A 62 5.21 16.10 -5.78
CA THR A 62 5.79 16.87 -6.88
C THR A 62 6.36 15.97 -7.97
N LEU A 63 7.00 14.86 -7.59
CA LEU A 63 7.69 13.97 -8.52
C LEU A 63 6.76 12.95 -9.19
N PHE A 64 5.64 12.59 -8.55
CA PHE A 64 4.73 11.55 -9.04
C PHE A 64 3.25 11.99 -9.06
N PRO A 65 2.89 13.04 -9.82
CA PRO A 65 1.53 13.60 -9.82
C PRO A 65 0.46 12.59 -10.27
N ASP A 66 0.74 11.76 -11.27
CA ASP A 66 -0.23 10.77 -11.76
C ASP A 66 -0.58 9.73 -10.70
N VAL A 67 0.43 9.28 -9.95
CA VAL A 67 0.28 8.32 -8.85
C VAL A 67 -0.50 8.95 -7.69
N VAL A 68 -0.30 10.25 -7.41
CA VAL A 68 -1.06 10.98 -6.39
C VAL A 68 -2.54 11.01 -6.73
N GLU A 69 -2.89 11.29 -7.98
CA GLU A 69 -4.28 11.32 -8.43
C GLU A 69 -4.92 9.93 -8.37
N GLU A 70 -4.18 8.88 -8.76
CA GLU A 70 -4.63 7.49 -8.58
C GLU A 70 -4.90 7.18 -7.10
N ILE A 71 -3.96 7.48 -6.21
CA ILE A 71 -4.11 7.22 -4.77
C ILE A 71 -5.31 7.98 -4.19
N ARG A 72 -5.50 9.25 -4.58
CA ARG A 72 -6.62 10.08 -4.11
C ARG A 72 -7.96 9.48 -4.54
N LYS A 73 -8.06 9.03 -5.78
CA LYS A 73 -9.26 8.36 -6.31
C LYS A 73 -9.55 7.07 -5.56
N GLU A 74 -8.55 6.22 -5.36
CA GLU A 74 -8.76 4.97 -4.62
C GLU A 74 -9.21 5.21 -3.17
N LEU A 75 -8.67 6.23 -2.50
CA LEU A 75 -9.09 6.59 -1.14
C LEU A 75 -10.52 7.16 -1.10
N SER A 76 -10.93 7.94 -2.11
CA SER A 76 -12.33 8.41 -2.18
C SER A 76 -13.32 7.28 -2.46
N ASP A 77 -12.94 6.33 -3.31
CA ASP A 77 -13.77 5.18 -3.65
C ASP A 77 -13.94 4.25 -2.44
N ALA A 78 -12.85 4.02 -1.69
CA ALA A 78 -12.87 3.25 -0.45
C ALA A 78 -13.78 3.89 0.62
N ASN A 79 -13.65 5.21 0.85
CA ASN A 79 -14.49 5.93 1.82
C ASN A 79 -15.97 5.87 1.43
N THR A 80 -16.28 6.06 0.14
CA THR A 80 -17.66 6.00 -0.36
C THR A 80 -18.27 4.61 -0.18
N ALA A 81 -17.48 3.55 -0.41
CA ALA A 81 -17.91 2.17 -0.20
C ALA A 81 -18.19 1.89 1.28
N GLU A 82 -17.32 2.33 2.20
CA GLU A 82 -17.51 2.18 3.65
C GLU A 82 -18.77 2.92 4.14
N GLU A 83 -18.98 4.16 3.70
CA GLU A 83 -20.20 4.91 4.01
C GLU A 83 -21.47 4.22 3.48
N GLY A 84 -21.39 3.65 2.27
CA GLY A 84 -22.51 2.92 1.66
C GLY A 84 -22.87 1.65 2.44
N ILE A 85 -21.88 0.92 2.96
CA ILE A 85 -22.07 -0.24 3.82
C ILE A 85 -22.72 0.19 5.13
N SER A 86 -22.20 1.22 5.78
CA SER A 86 -22.72 1.72 7.06
C SER A 86 -24.19 2.18 6.92
N LYS A 87 -24.50 3.00 5.91
CA LYS A 87 -25.88 3.44 5.58
C LYS A 87 -26.81 2.27 5.25
N ARG A 88 -26.29 1.18 4.65
CA ARG A 88 -27.08 -0.03 4.33
C ARG A 88 -27.37 -0.85 5.59
N GLU A 89 -26.40 -0.98 6.48
CA GLU A 89 -26.57 -1.65 7.78
C GLU A 89 -27.57 -0.89 8.66
N GLU A 90 -27.45 0.42 8.77
CA GLU A 90 -28.41 1.28 9.47
C GLU A 90 -29.84 1.11 8.94
N ARG A 91 -30.00 1.11 7.60
CA ARG A 91 -31.31 0.87 6.97
C ARG A 91 -31.86 -0.52 7.28
N ARG A 92 -31.01 -1.55 7.37
CA ARG A 92 -31.42 -2.91 7.76
C ARG A 92 -31.86 -2.94 9.23
N LEU A 93 -31.14 -2.27 10.12
CA LEU A 93 -31.47 -2.18 11.54
C LEU A 93 -32.79 -1.43 11.79
N GLN A 94 -33.04 -0.33 11.08
CA GLN A 94 -34.30 0.42 11.15
C GLN A 94 -35.51 -0.42 10.69
N ARG A 95 -35.35 -1.20 9.62
CA ARG A 95 -36.40 -2.12 9.14
C ARG A 95 -36.73 -3.23 10.14
N ARG A 96 -35.76 -3.70 10.93
CA ARG A 96 -36.01 -4.71 11.99
C ARG A 96 -36.78 -4.14 13.18
N HIS A 97 -36.58 -2.87 13.53
CA HIS A 97 -37.29 -2.22 14.64
C HIS A 97 -38.70 -1.73 14.27
N GLY A 98 -38.99 -1.50 12.98
CA GLY A 98 -40.34 -1.14 12.50
C GLY A 98 -41.30 -2.31 12.25
N GLY A 99 -40.88 -3.55 12.53
CA GLY A 99 -41.63 -4.77 12.19
C GLY A 99 -42.50 -5.39 13.29
N CYS A 100 -42.58 -4.79 14.49
CA CYS A 100 -43.45 -5.27 15.57
C CYS A 100 -44.71 -4.40 15.68
N VAL A 101 -45.57 -4.45 14.66
CA VAL A 101 -46.96 -4.00 14.76
C VAL A 101 -47.82 -5.02 14.03
N CYS A 102 -48.34 -5.99 14.78
CA CYS A 102 -49.51 -6.85 14.53
C CYS A 102 -49.74 -7.57 15.87
N SER A 103 -50.58 -7.01 16.77
CA SER A 103 -52.01 -7.33 16.94
C SER A 103 -52.25 -8.76 17.41
#